data_AF-A0A3N6E9S0-F1
#
_entry.id   AF-A0A3N6E9S0-F1
#
_cell.length_a   1.000
_cell.length_b   1.000
_cell.length_c   1.000
_cell.angle_alpha   90.00
_cell.angle_beta   90.00
_cell.angle_gamma   90.00
#
_symmetry.space_group_name_H-M   'P 1'
#
loop_
_entity.id
_entity.type
_entity.pdbx_description
1 polymer ?
#
loop_
_entity_poly.entity_id
_entity_poly.type
_entity_poly.pdbx_seq_one_letter_code
_entity_poly.pdbx_strand_id
1 'polypeptide(L)'
;MSSPLRTAAVAALLLAGAVACGDKTGEEKSTSSSSSASAAADDATGGSAAARIEAVNETMRTTTFSAVGTSTAYDGALQDMTWNPQQGLRIQISGTIGGNMYCQDGVTYISSNLFAASLKQQGQEITVPADLDDVYVTTKSGQGCDAYFALSPTGRYAPSDDATVNGTPARAVKVSASASATDTYYVSAKDPAYLLKLKSTRDGRTSSTTYVDFGKKKTVTLPAADKTMAMDAFRARVGS
;
A
#
# COMPACT_ATOMS: atom_id res chain seq x y z
N MET A 1 -3.23 -27.21 29.24
CA MET A 1 -2.62 -25.88 29.00
C MET A 1 -3.36 -25.29 27.83
N SER A 2 -4.24 -24.33 28.09
CA SER A 2 -5.22 -23.80 27.12
C SER A 2 -4.71 -22.48 26.56
N SER A 3 -4.54 -22.40 25.23
CA SER A 3 -4.23 -21.15 24.52
C SER A 3 -5.52 -20.56 23.96
N PRO A 4 -5.84 -19.28 24.19
CA PRO A 4 -7.03 -18.66 23.63
C PRO A 4 -6.78 -18.19 22.19
N LEU A 5 -7.70 -18.58 21.29
CA LEU A 5 -7.85 -18.06 19.94
C LEU A 5 -8.11 -16.54 19.97
N ARG A 6 -7.36 -15.78 19.17
CA ARG A 6 -7.67 -14.37 18.87
C ARG A 6 -8.30 -14.27 17.49
N THR A 7 -9.63 -14.27 17.49
CA THR A 7 -10.47 -13.85 16.37
C THR A 7 -10.44 -12.32 16.29
N ALA A 8 -9.86 -11.76 15.24
CA ALA A 8 -10.00 -10.33 14.94
C ALA A 8 -11.00 -10.17 13.79
N ALA A 9 -12.29 -10.07 14.13
CA ALA A 9 -13.31 -9.52 13.26
C ALA A 9 -13.28 -7.99 13.38
N VAL A 10 -13.18 -7.28 12.27
CA VAL A 10 -13.48 -5.84 12.25
C VAL A 10 -14.80 -5.65 11.51
N ALA A 11 -15.83 -5.40 12.32
CA ALA A 11 -17.15 -5.01 11.88
C ALA A 11 -17.19 -3.54 11.46
N ALA A 12 -18.08 -3.26 10.52
CA ALA A 12 -18.39 -1.97 9.93
C ALA A 12 -18.93 -0.92 10.93
N LEU A 13 -18.76 0.36 10.59
CA LEU A 13 -19.53 1.46 11.16
C LEU A 13 -20.08 2.33 10.02
N LEU A 14 -21.38 2.15 9.77
CA LEU A 14 -22.28 3.07 9.08
C LEU A 14 -22.78 4.10 10.10
N LEU A 15 -22.77 5.39 9.76
CA LEU A 15 -23.72 6.37 10.30
C LEU A 15 -24.10 7.38 9.20
N ALA A 16 -25.40 7.67 9.15
CA ALA A 16 -26.10 8.48 8.16
C ALA A 16 -26.67 9.78 8.78
N GLY A 17 -27.05 10.73 7.91
CA GLY A 17 -27.95 11.88 8.18
C GLY A 17 -27.24 13.19 8.58
N ALA A 18 -27.38 14.38 7.98
CA ALA A 18 -28.46 15.16 7.35
C ALA A 18 -29.08 16.26 8.27
N VAL A 19 -28.78 17.53 7.94
CA VAL A 19 -29.54 18.82 8.05
C VAL A 19 -29.97 19.38 9.43
N ALA A 20 -29.60 20.64 9.74
CA ALA A 20 -30.51 21.78 10.04
C ALA A 20 -29.83 23.02 10.69
N CYS A 21 -30.24 24.21 10.24
CA CYS A 21 -29.89 25.55 10.72
C CYS A 21 -30.54 25.89 12.08
N GLY A 22 -29.94 26.80 12.85
CA GLY A 22 -30.57 27.47 14.00
C GLY A 22 -29.65 28.49 14.67
N ASP A 23 -30.13 29.73 14.81
CA ASP A 23 -29.41 30.97 15.08
C ASP A 23 -29.40 31.38 16.58
N LYS A 24 -28.46 32.29 16.92
CA LYS A 24 -28.52 33.38 17.93
C LYS A 24 -28.22 33.21 19.45
N THR A 25 -27.26 34.07 19.86
CA THR A 25 -27.10 34.90 21.09
C THR A 25 -26.38 34.37 22.34
N GLY A 26 -25.39 35.14 22.82
CA GLY A 26 -24.95 35.14 24.23
C GLY A 26 -23.46 35.43 24.44
N GLU A 27 -23.15 36.38 25.32
CA GLU A 27 -21.90 37.13 25.44
C GLU A 27 -20.91 36.60 26.51
N GLU A 28 -19.67 37.12 26.46
CA GLU A 28 -18.66 37.24 27.54
C GLU A 28 -17.71 36.09 27.95
N LYS A 29 -16.50 36.18 27.37
CA LYS A 29 -15.21 36.46 28.06
C LYS A 29 -14.87 35.65 29.33
N SER A 30 -13.98 34.66 29.16
CA SER A 30 -12.93 34.37 30.15
C SER A 30 -11.69 33.81 29.48
N THR A 31 -10.67 34.67 29.45
CA THR A 31 -9.26 34.37 29.18
C THR A 31 -8.76 33.24 30.08
N SER A 32 -8.32 32.16 29.47
CA SER A 32 -7.44 31.18 30.10
C SER A 32 -6.43 30.73 29.07
N SER A 33 -5.24 31.34 29.18
CA SER A 33 -4.04 30.96 28.46
C SER A 33 -3.59 29.58 28.94
N SER A 34 -4.04 28.54 28.24
CA SER A 34 -3.40 27.23 28.28
C SER A 34 -2.59 27.08 27.01
N SER A 35 -1.28 27.27 27.16
CA SER A 35 -0.25 27.02 26.15
C SER A 35 -0.37 25.59 25.63
N SER A 36 -1.19 25.42 24.61
CA SER A 36 -1.23 24.23 23.79
C SER A 36 0.06 24.26 22.98
N ALA A 37 0.94 23.29 23.22
CA ALA A 37 2.11 23.08 22.39
C ALA A 37 1.64 23.00 20.93
N SER A 38 1.89 24.06 20.17
CA SER A 38 1.56 24.08 18.76
C SER A 38 2.39 22.99 18.11
N ALA A 39 1.71 22.05 17.44
CA ALA A 39 2.30 21.19 16.44
C ALA A 39 3.18 22.09 15.56
N ALA A 40 4.50 21.89 15.66
CA ALA A 40 5.46 22.71 14.96
C ALA A 40 5.14 22.66 13.46
N ALA A 41 5.10 23.86 12.90
CA ALA A 41 4.45 24.24 11.67
C ALA A 41 4.89 23.43 10.45
N ASP A 42 3.93 23.26 9.55
CA ASP A 42 4.17 23.15 8.12
C ASP A 42 5.28 24.13 7.71
N ASP A 43 6.39 23.57 7.23
CA ASP A 43 7.57 24.34 6.86
C ASP A 43 7.25 25.23 5.63
N ALA A 44 7.55 26.51 5.77
CA ALA A 44 6.98 27.63 5.02
C ALA A 44 7.47 27.78 3.57
N THR A 45 8.00 26.72 2.96
CA THR A 45 8.50 26.73 1.58
C THR A 45 8.01 25.57 0.71
N GLY A 46 7.30 24.58 1.28
CA GLY A 46 6.98 23.33 0.56
C GLY A 46 5.58 22.74 0.76
N GLY A 47 4.64 23.51 1.33
CA GLY A 47 3.26 23.07 1.58
C GLY A 47 3.15 21.97 2.65
N SER A 48 1.91 21.58 2.98
CA SER A 48 1.63 20.54 3.98
C SER A 48 1.99 19.14 3.49
N ALA A 49 2.25 18.21 4.42
CA ALA A 49 2.51 16.81 4.09
C ALA A 49 1.31 16.19 3.36
N ALA A 50 0.09 16.51 3.80
CA ALA A 50 -1.15 16.02 3.21
C ALA A 50 -1.28 16.42 1.72
N ALA A 51 -1.04 17.70 1.40
CA ALA A 51 -1.10 18.18 0.03
C ALA A 51 -0.03 17.51 -0.86
N ARG A 52 1.18 17.29 -0.33
CA ARG A 52 2.22 16.57 -1.07
C ARG A 52 1.89 15.10 -1.29
N ILE A 53 1.34 14.43 -0.28
CA ILE A 53 0.88 13.04 -0.37
C ILE A 53 -0.20 12.91 -1.45
N GLU A 54 -1.17 13.82 -1.47
CA GLU A 54 -2.22 13.86 -2.49
C GLU A 54 -1.63 14.04 -3.90
N ALA A 55 -0.74 15.01 -4.09
CA ALA A 55 -0.06 15.23 -5.36
C ALA A 55 0.76 14.02 -5.81
N VAL A 56 1.42 13.32 -4.88
CA VAL A 56 2.15 12.08 -5.16
C VAL A 56 1.20 10.96 -5.58
N ASN A 57 0.13 10.73 -4.82
CA ASN A 57 -0.85 9.70 -5.16
C ASN A 57 -1.48 9.94 -6.53
N GLU A 58 -1.82 11.18 -6.87
CA GLU A 58 -2.35 11.56 -8.18
C GLU A 58 -1.34 11.29 -9.31
N THR A 59 -0.10 11.76 -9.13
CA THR A 59 0.97 11.58 -10.12
C THR A 59 1.28 10.10 -10.33
N MET A 60 1.41 9.33 -9.25
CA MET A 60 1.71 7.90 -9.33
C MET A 60 0.58 7.12 -9.98
N ARG A 61 -0.69 7.46 -9.71
CA ARG A 61 -1.85 6.79 -10.32
C ARG A 61 -1.87 6.97 -11.84
N THR A 62 -1.41 8.12 -12.34
CA THR A 62 -1.51 8.50 -13.76
C THR A 62 -0.21 8.30 -14.55
N THR A 63 0.90 7.96 -13.88
CA THR A 63 2.23 7.86 -14.51
C THR A 63 2.72 6.42 -14.51
N THR A 64 3.22 5.93 -15.66
CA THR A 64 3.91 4.62 -15.70
C THR A 64 5.17 4.64 -14.85
N PHE A 65 5.47 3.54 -14.14
CA PHE A 65 6.73 3.40 -13.40
C PHE A 65 7.11 1.94 -13.20
N SER A 66 8.37 1.73 -12.80
CA SER A 66 8.84 0.47 -12.24
C SER A 66 9.26 0.67 -10.78
N ALA A 67 9.24 -0.38 -9.97
CA ALA A 67 9.82 -0.34 -8.64
C ALA A 67 10.52 -1.67 -8.32
N VAL A 68 11.61 -1.61 -7.58
CA VAL A 68 12.37 -2.80 -7.20
C VAL A 68 12.79 -2.71 -5.75
N GLY A 69 12.74 -3.84 -5.04
CA GLY A 69 13.13 -3.86 -3.64
C GLY A 69 12.73 -5.13 -2.93
N THR A 70 12.77 -5.10 -1.60
CA THR A 70 12.27 -6.19 -0.77
C THR A 70 10.82 -5.93 -0.36
N SER A 71 10.14 -6.96 0.17
CA SER A 71 8.78 -6.83 0.70
C SER A 71 8.72 -7.31 2.15
N THR A 72 7.94 -6.65 3.00
CA THR A 72 7.63 -7.20 4.32
C THR A 72 6.60 -8.32 4.24
N ALA A 73 5.87 -8.46 3.13
CA ALA A 73 4.90 -9.55 2.98
C ALA A 73 5.62 -10.90 2.87
N TYR A 74 6.69 -10.99 2.07
CA TYR A 74 7.46 -12.21 1.87
C TYR A 74 8.90 -11.98 2.32
N ASP A 75 9.23 -12.49 3.51
CA ASP A 75 10.54 -12.27 4.13
C ASP A 75 11.67 -12.79 3.24
N GLY A 76 12.72 -11.98 3.08
CA GLY A 76 13.84 -12.27 2.18
C GLY A 76 13.53 -12.25 0.68
N ALA A 77 12.28 -12.01 0.27
CA ALA A 77 11.92 -11.99 -1.15
C ALA A 77 12.17 -10.63 -1.80
N LEU A 78 12.59 -10.67 -3.06
CA LEU A 78 12.69 -9.50 -3.93
C LEU A 78 11.38 -9.32 -4.70
N GLN A 79 10.92 -8.08 -4.79
CA GLN A 79 9.81 -7.65 -5.63
C GLN A 79 10.29 -6.77 -6.78
N ASP A 80 9.76 -7.04 -7.98
CA ASP A 80 9.81 -6.17 -9.16
C ASP A 80 8.37 -5.79 -9.53
N MET A 81 8.09 -4.49 -9.49
CA MET A 81 6.80 -3.91 -9.76
C MET A 81 6.83 -3.14 -11.08
N THR A 82 5.78 -3.26 -11.87
CA THR A 82 5.52 -2.41 -13.03
C THR A 82 4.08 -1.92 -12.98
N TRP A 83 3.89 -0.61 -13.03
CA TRP A 83 2.58 0.03 -13.14
C TRP A 83 2.42 0.67 -14.51
N ASN A 84 1.30 0.38 -15.15
CA ASN A 84 0.82 1.10 -16.31
C ASN A 84 -0.67 1.44 -16.10
N PRO A 85 -1.06 2.72 -16.02
CA PRO A 85 -2.43 3.10 -15.72
C PRO A 85 -3.47 2.56 -16.70
N GLN A 86 -3.07 2.22 -17.92
CA GLN A 86 -3.96 1.66 -18.95
C GLN A 86 -3.98 0.13 -18.97
N GLN A 87 -3.01 -0.53 -18.32
CA GLN A 87 -2.82 -2.00 -18.40
C GLN A 87 -2.75 -2.68 -17.03
N GLY A 88 -2.77 -1.90 -15.95
CA GLY A 88 -2.73 -2.38 -14.58
C GLY A 88 -1.32 -2.51 -14.00
N LEU A 89 -1.25 -3.30 -12.94
CA LEU A 89 -0.08 -3.55 -12.11
C LEU A 89 0.43 -4.98 -12.36
N ARG A 90 1.74 -5.17 -12.41
CA ARG A 90 2.43 -6.44 -12.20
C ARG A 90 3.36 -6.30 -11.00
N ILE A 91 3.36 -7.29 -10.12
CA ILE A 91 4.39 -7.51 -9.11
C ILE A 91 4.91 -8.93 -9.28
N GLN A 92 6.19 -9.07 -9.59
CA GLN A 92 6.90 -10.33 -9.58
C GLN A 92 7.62 -10.48 -8.25
N ILE A 93 7.41 -11.60 -7.56
CA ILE A 93 8.11 -11.99 -6.34
C ILE A 93 9.12 -13.07 -6.70
N SER A 94 10.35 -12.94 -6.20
CA SER A 94 11.44 -13.89 -6.41
C SER A 94 12.24 -14.11 -5.13
N GLY A 95 12.89 -15.26 -5.03
CA GLY A 95 13.61 -15.70 -3.84
C GLY A 95 13.16 -17.10 -3.41
N THR A 96 12.97 -17.30 -2.11
CA THR A 96 12.48 -18.55 -1.52
C THR A 96 11.04 -18.88 -1.93
N ILE A 97 10.25 -17.84 -2.24
CA ILE A 97 8.91 -17.93 -2.79
C ILE A 97 8.94 -17.19 -4.13
N GLY A 98 8.38 -17.82 -5.16
CA GLY A 98 8.29 -17.28 -6.50
C GLY A 98 6.86 -17.15 -6.96
N GLY A 99 6.57 -16.11 -7.76
CA GLY A 99 5.28 -15.98 -8.41
C GLY A 99 5.01 -14.57 -8.88
N ASN A 100 3.85 -14.40 -9.50
CA ASN A 100 3.41 -13.09 -9.98
C ASN A 100 2.05 -12.76 -9.38
N MET A 101 1.87 -11.47 -9.14
CA MET A 101 0.60 -10.86 -8.86
C MET A 101 0.33 -9.80 -9.93
N TYR A 102 -0.87 -9.76 -10.45
CA TYR A 102 -1.34 -8.69 -11.31
C TYR A 102 -2.55 -8.02 -10.69
N CYS A 103 -2.81 -6.77 -11.05
CA CYS A 103 -4.06 -6.11 -10.74
C CYS A 103 -4.50 -5.26 -11.91
N GLN A 104 -5.74 -5.43 -12.35
CA GLN A 104 -6.38 -4.53 -13.31
C GLN A 104 -7.85 -4.36 -12.93
N ASP A 105 -8.35 -3.13 -12.99
CA ASP A 105 -9.76 -2.78 -12.70
C ASP A 105 -10.29 -3.33 -11.35
N GLY A 106 -9.41 -3.35 -10.34
CA GLY A 106 -9.71 -3.83 -8.98
C GLY A 106 -9.82 -5.36 -8.87
N VAL A 107 -9.44 -6.10 -9.91
CA VAL A 107 -9.30 -7.56 -9.91
C VAL A 107 -7.82 -7.90 -9.75
N THR A 108 -7.49 -8.64 -8.70
CA THR A 108 -6.15 -9.18 -8.46
C THR A 108 -6.06 -10.58 -9.02
N TYR A 109 -4.94 -10.90 -9.67
CA TYR A 109 -4.59 -12.21 -10.20
C TYR A 109 -3.30 -12.66 -9.51
N ILE A 110 -3.36 -13.65 -8.64
CA ILE A 110 -2.18 -14.12 -7.91
C ILE A 110 -1.86 -15.55 -8.31
N SER A 111 -0.62 -15.83 -8.71
CA SER A 111 -0.22 -17.22 -9.03
C SER A 111 -0.50 -18.12 -7.82
N SER A 112 -1.08 -19.30 -8.07
CA SER A 112 -1.51 -20.27 -7.05
C SER A 112 -0.46 -20.55 -5.98
N ASN A 113 0.80 -20.71 -6.38
CA ASN A 113 1.93 -20.95 -5.48
C ASN A 113 2.24 -19.75 -4.56
N LEU A 114 2.19 -18.53 -5.11
CA LEU A 114 2.34 -17.30 -4.30
C LEU A 114 1.15 -17.13 -3.34
N PHE A 115 -0.06 -17.48 -3.78
CA PHE A 115 -1.25 -17.44 -2.94
C PHE A 115 -1.17 -18.45 -1.78
N ALA A 116 -0.76 -19.69 -2.05
CA ALA A 116 -0.54 -20.71 -1.03
C ALA A 116 0.53 -20.27 -0.01
N ALA A 117 1.62 -19.65 -0.48
CA ALA A 117 2.63 -19.09 0.40
C ALA A 117 2.08 -17.96 1.29
N SER A 118 1.23 -17.08 0.75
CA SER A 118 0.54 -16.04 1.53
C SER A 118 -0.38 -16.63 2.59
N LEU A 119 -1.12 -17.71 2.30
CA LEU A 119 -1.98 -18.38 3.27
C LEU A 119 -1.15 -19.04 4.38
N LYS A 120 -0.02 -19.66 4.03
CA LYS A 120 0.87 -20.31 5.00
C LYS A 120 1.40 -19.31 6.03
N GLN A 121 1.71 -18.09 5.61
CA GLN A 121 2.11 -17.01 6.53
C GLN A 121 0.99 -16.58 7.49
N GLN A 122 -0.27 -16.80 7.11
CA GLN A 122 -1.44 -16.54 7.94
C GLN A 122 -1.83 -17.77 8.79
N GLY A 123 -1.03 -18.84 8.74
CA GLY A 123 -1.26 -20.08 9.49
C GLY A 123 -2.18 -21.08 8.78
N GLN A 124 -2.51 -20.85 7.51
CA GLN A 124 -3.31 -21.78 6.70
C GLN A 124 -2.44 -22.46 5.66
N GLU A 125 -2.19 -23.75 5.82
CA GLU A 125 -1.44 -24.54 4.84
C GLU A 125 -2.41 -25.19 3.85
N ILE A 126 -2.11 -25.05 2.56
CA ILE A 126 -2.82 -25.72 1.47
C ILE A 126 -1.81 -26.41 0.56
N THR A 127 -2.21 -27.51 -0.06
CA THR A 127 -1.43 -28.14 -1.14
C THR A 127 -2.02 -27.73 -2.47
N VAL A 128 -1.23 -27.11 -3.34
CA VAL A 128 -1.64 -26.77 -4.70
C VAL A 128 -1.46 -28.03 -5.57
N PRO A 129 -2.53 -28.58 -6.19
CA PRO A 129 -2.41 -29.64 -7.17
C PRO A 129 -1.53 -29.21 -8.34
N ALA A 130 -0.73 -30.14 -8.89
CA ALA A 130 0.21 -29.85 -9.97
C ALA A 130 -0.45 -29.27 -11.22
N ASP A 131 -1.71 -29.59 -11.49
CA ASP A 131 -2.46 -29.03 -12.61
C ASP A 131 -2.88 -27.56 -12.39
N LEU A 132 -2.66 -27.00 -11.20
CA LEU A 132 -2.91 -25.60 -10.86
C LEU A 132 -1.63 -24.78 -10.70
N ASP A 133 -0.44 -25.32 -10.97
CA ASP A 133 0.84 -24.65 -10.74
C ASP A 133 1.01 -23.36 -11.56
N ASP A 134 0.39 -23.28 -12.73
CA ASP A 134 0.41 -22.13 -13.63
C ASP A 134 -0.88 -21.30 -13.64
N VAL A 135 -1.79 -21.60 -12.69
CA VAL A 135 -3.08 -20.91 -12.55
C VAL A 135 -2.94 -19.68 -11.66
N TYR A 136 -3.65 -18.62 -12.06
CA TYR A 136 -3.80 -17.39 -11.30
C TYR A 136 -5.17 -17.34 -10.64
N VAL A 137 -5.18 -17.25 -9.32
CA VAL A 137 -6.40 -17.10 -8.53
C VAL A 137 -6.86 -15.65 -8.59
N THR A 138 -8.13 -15.45 -8.94
CA THR A 138 -8.71 -14.11 -9.05
C THR A 138 -9.52 -13.73 -7.82
N THR A 139 -9.32 -12.49 -7.36
CA THR A 139 -10.08 -11.87 -6.26
C THR A 139 -10.45 -10.43 -6.61
N LYS A 140 -11.55 -9.96 -6.05
CA LYS A 140 -11.98 -8.56 -6.16
C LYS A 140 -11.94 -7.93 -4.77
N SER A 141 -11.07 -6.95 -4.57
CA SER A 141 -10.83 -6.33 -3.25
C SER A 141 -11.72 -5.11 -2.98
N GLY A 142 -12.44 -4.62 -3.99
CA GLY A 142 -13.22 -3.38 -3.91
C GLY A 142 -12.36 -2.11 -3.91
N GLN A 143 -11.03 -2.24 -3.92
CA GLN A 143 -10.07 -1.15 -4.02
C GLN A 143 -9.43 -1.13 -5.42
N GLY A 144 -9.00 0.05 -5.86
CA GLY A 144 -8.20 0.20 -7.08
C GLY A 144 -6.81 -0.39 -6.93
N CYS A 145 -6.16 -0.69 -8.06
CA CYS A 145 -4.80 -1.23 -8.08
C CYS A 145 -3.74 -0.23 -7.59
N ASP A 146 -4.10 1.06 -7.48
CA ASP A 146 -3.26 2.09 -6.88
C ASP A 146 -3.08 1.90 -5.36
N ALA A 147 -3.95 1.12 -4.70
CA ALA A 147 -3.80 0.76 -3.29
C ALA A 147 -2.45 0.08 -2.96
N TYR A 148 -1.78 -0.55 -3.94
CA TYR A 148 -0.47 -1.17 -3.73
C TYR A 148 0.70 -0.19 -3.59
N PHE A 149 0.50 1.09 -3.94
CA PHE A 149 1.54 2.12 -3.86
C PHE A 149 1.03 3.45 -3.29
N ALA A 150 -0.25 3.56 -2.95
CA ALA A 150 -0.83 4.75 -2.35
C ALA A 150 -0.21 5.05 -0.99
N LEU A 151 0.15 6.31 -0.78
CA LEU A 151 0.60 6.84 0.50
C LEU A 151 -0.62 7.12 1.38
N SER A 152 -0.52 6.79 2.67
CA SER A 152 -1.56 7.14 3.65
C SER A 152 -1.65 8.66 3.84
N PRO A 153 -2.86 9.25 3.86
CA PRO A 153 -3.05 10.69 4.07
C PRO A 153 -2.69 11.15 5.49
N THR A 154 -2.48 10.21 6.42
CA THR A 154 -2.08 10.52 7.81
C THR A 154 -0.58 10.81 7.96
N GLY A 155 0.18 10.77 6.86
CA GLY A 155 1.61 11.03 6.88
C GLY A 155 1.98 12.41 7.42
N ARG A 156 3.14 12.47 8.07
CA ARG A 156 3.75 13.70 8.56
C ARG A 156 5.18 13.78 8.05
N TYR A 157 5.63 14.99 7.71
CA TYR A 157 7.03 15.18 7.37
C TYR A 157 7.92 14.79 8.55
N ALA A 158 9.07 14.22 8.23
CA ALA A 158 10.13 13.93 9.18
C ALA A 158 11.45 14.48 8.62
N PRO A 159 11.68 15.82 8.67
CA PRO A 159 12.78 16.47 7.97
C PRO A 159 14.17 15.96 8.36
N SER A 160 14.32 15.46 9.59
CA SER A 160 15.56 14.81 10.06
C SER A 160 15.92 13.55 9.28
N ASP A 161 14.97 12.97 8.55
CA ASP A 161 15.13 11.77 7.73
C ASP A 161 15.15 12.07 6.22
N ASP A 162 15.09 13.35 5.81
CA ASP A 162 15.21 13.74 4.42
C ASP A 162 16.51 13.19 3.80
N ALA A 163 16.46 12.86 2.51
CA ALA A 163 17.54 12.13 1.86
C ALA A 163 17.65 12.45 0.37
N THR A 164 18.70 11.94 -0.27
CA THR A 164 18.77 11.86 -1.73
C THR A 164 18.52 10.42 -2.17
N VAL A 165 17.58 10.22 -3.11
CA VAL A 165 17.26 8.91 -3.69
C VAL A 165 17.61 8.95 -5.17
N ASN A 166 18.60 8.15 -5.60
CA ASN A 166 19.07 8.09 -6.99
C ASN A 166 19.40 9.47 -7.59
N GLY A 167 20.05 10.34 -6.80
CA GLY A 167 20.39 11.70 -7.21
C GLY A 167 19.27 12.74 -7.05
N THR A 168 18.06 12.32 -6.69
CA THR A 168 16.91 13.22 -6.51
C THR A 168 16.71 13.57 -5.02
N PRO A 169 16.67 14.86 -4.64
CA PRO A 169 16.30 15.27 -3.30
C PRO A 169 14.89 14.80 -2.92
N ALA A 170 14.77 14.21 -1.74
CA ALA A 170 13.55 13.60 -1.24
C ALA A 170 13.23 14.06 0.19
N ARG A 171 11.96 14.39 0.42
CA ARG A 171 11.41 14.66 1.74
C ARG A 171 10.86 13.37 2.33
N ALA A 172 11.17 13.11 3.59
CA ALA A 172 10.66 11.94 4.30
C ALA A 172 9.27 12.23 4.88
N VAL A 173 8.33 11.33 4.64
CA VAL A 173 6.99 11.31 5.21
C VAL A 173 6.83 10.02 5.99
N LYS A 174 6.59 10.12 7.30
CA LYS A 174 6.39 8.96 8.19
C LYS A 174 4.92 8.73 8.48
N VAL A 175 4.54 7.46 8.49
CA VAL A 175 3.22 6.97 8.93
C VAL A 175 3.45 5.82 9.90
N SER A 176 2.72 5.83 11.01
CA SER A 176 2.70 4.73 11.97
C SER A 176 1.27 4.22 12.10
N ALA A 177 1.02 2.99 11.66
CA ALA A 177 -0.26 2.31 11.87
C ALA A 177 -0.32 1.67 13.27
N SER A 178 0.83 1.24 13.79
CA SER A 178 0.99 0.73 15.16
C SER A 178 2.46 0.86 15.59
N ALA A 179 2.79 0.41 16.80
CA ALA A 179 4.18 0.33 17.26
C ALA A 179 5.05 -0.63 16.43
N SER A 180 4.45 -1.67 15.82
CA SER A 180 5.15 -2.67 15.00
C SER A 180 4.96 -2.46 13.49
N ALA A 181 4.18 -1.45 13.08
CA ALA A 181 3.86 -1.18 11.68
C ALA A 181 4.08 0.29 11.33
N THR A 182 5.20 0.57 10.65
CA THR A 182 5.59 1.91 10.23
C THR A 182 6.02 1.95 8.77
N ASP A 183 5.74 3.06 8.10
CA ASP A 183 6.19 3.37 6.75
C ASP A 183 6.94 4.70 6.74
N THR A 184 8.01 4.76 5.96
CA THR A 184 8.68 6.01 5.59
C THR A 184 8.68 6.11 4.08
N TYR A 185 7.92 7.06 3.56
CA TYR A 185 7.86 7.42 2.16
C TYR A 185 8.87 8.54 1.89
N TYR A 186 9.75 8.33 0.93
CA TYR A 186 10.65 9.36 0.42
C TYR A 186 10.01 9.92 -0.84
N VAL A 187 9.36 11.06 -0.71
CA VAL A 187 8.72 11.75 -1.83
C VAL A 187 9.68 12.77 -2.41
N SER A 188 9.70 12.94 -3.72
CA SER A 188 10.46 14.01 -4.37
C SER A 188 10.22 15.37 -3.68
N ALA A 189 11.26 16.20 -3.56
CA ALA A 189 11.13 17.51 -2.93
C ALA A 189 10.47 18.57 -3.84
N LYS A 190 10.47 18.33 -5.15
CA LYS A 190 9.93 19.21 -6.20
C LYS A 190 9.09 18.40 -7.17
N ASP A 191 8.31 19.07 -8.01
CA ASP A 191 7.53 18.41 -9.05
C ASP A 191 8.41 17.88 -10.19
N PRO A 192 7.96 16.82 -10.89
CA PRO A 192 6.72 16.07 -10.64
C PRO A 192 6.73 15.27 -9.34
N ALA A 193 5.56 15.15 -8.70
CA ALA A 193 5.43 14.57 -7.38
C ALA A 193 5.54 13.03 -7.40
N TYR A 194 6.76 12.51 -7.35
CA TYR A 194 7.00 11.06 -7.30
C TYR A 194 7.22 10.53 -5.89
N LEU A 195 6.72 9.32 -5.62
CA LEU A 195 7.25 8.46 -4.56
C LEU A 195 8.56 7.86 -5.08
N LEU A 196 9.68 8.16 -4.44
CA LEU A 196 11.01 7.73 -4.89
C LEU A 196 11.45 6.44 -4.18
N LYS A 197 11.08 6.30 -2.91
CA LYS A 197 11.41 5.13 -2.10
C LYS A 197 10.39 4.92 -0.99
N LEU A 198 10.07 3.66 -0.70
CA LEU A 198 9.31 3.23 0.46
C LEU A 198 10.21 2.38 1.35
N LYS A 199 10.27 2.68 2.63
CA LYS A 199 10.75 1.76 3.66
C LYS A 199 9.59 1.38 4.57
N SER A 200 9.44 0.09 4.84
CA SER A 200 8.38 -0.39 5.74
C SER A 200 8.96 -1.28 6.83
N THR A 201 8.36 -1.23 8.01
CA THR A 201 8.59 -2.19 9.09
C THR A 201 7.26 -2.84 9.45
N ARG A 202 7.22 -4.17 9.58
CA ARG A 202 6.06 -4.97 9.99
C ARG A 202 6.52 -6.10 10.91
N ASP A 203 6.22 -6.01 12.19
CA ASP A 203 6.54 -7.03 13.20
C ASP A 203 8.03 -7.45 13.17
N GLY A 204 8.92 -6.46 13.13
CA GLY A 204 10.38 -6.67 13.07
C GLY A 204 10.94 -6.93 11.68
N ARG A 205 10.11 -7.29 10.68
CA ARG A 205 10.53 -7.40 9.28
C ARG A 205 10.65 -6.02 8.66
N THR A 206 11.68 -5.80 7.87
CA THR A 206 11.89 -4.52 7.17
C THR A 206 11.93 -4.72 5.67
N SER A 207 11.42 -3.74 4.91
CA SER A 207 11.55 -3.69 3.47
C SER A 207 12.03 -2.34 2.97
N SER A 208 12.54 -2.35 1.74
CA SER A 208 12.94 -1.13 1.03
C SER A 208 12.66 -1.30 -0.46
N THR A 209 11.79 -0.47 -1.01
CA THR A 209 11.42 -0.45 -2.43
C THR A 209 11.76 0.91 -3.04
N THR A 210 12.47 0.91 -4.17
CA THR A 210 12.84 2.12 -4.90
C THR A 210 12.05 2.18 -6.19
N TYR A 211 11.47 3.34 -6.48
CA TYR A 211 10.62 3.59 -7.64
C TYR A 211 11.42 4.38 -8.69
N VAL A 212 11.29 3.96 -9.94
CA VAL A 212 12.12 4.41 -11.06
C VAL A 212 11.31 4.41 -12.36
N ASP A 213 11.94 4.84 -13.45
CA ASP A 213 11.38 4.77 -14.82
C ASP A 213 10.04 5.50 -15.01
N PHE A 214 9.80 6.57 -14.23
CA PHE A 214 8.61 7.40 -14.34
C PHE A 214 8.39 7.90 -15.77
N GLY A 215 7.19 7.69 -16.31
CA GLY A 215 6.78 8.11 -17.64
C GLY A 215 7.40 7.31 -18.80
N LYS A 216 8.29 6.34 -18.52
CA LYS A 216 8.83 5.47 -19.57
C LYS A 216 7.75 4.49 -20.02
N LYS A 217 7.76 4.15 -21.32
CA LYS A 217 6.87 3.12 -21.87
C LYS A 217 7.17 1.77 -21.21
N LYS A 218 6.13 1.15 -20.66
CA LYS A 218 6.17 -0.17 -20.03
C LYS A 218 4.91 -0.93 -20.41
N THR A 219 5.01 -2.24 -20.47
CA THR A 219 3.88 -3.11 -20.78
C THR A 219 3.59 -4.03 -19.59
N VAL A 220 2.32 -4.15 -19.26
CA VAL A 220 1.80 -5.17 -18.36
C VAL A 220 0.91 -6.09 -19.19
N THR A 221 1.23 -7.37 -19.20
CA THR A 221 0.43 -8.41 -19.84
C THR A 221 -0.20 -9.24 -18.74
N LEU A 222 -1.53 -9.22 -18.66
CA LEU A 222 -2.27 -10.06 -17.73
C LEU A 222 -2.12 -11.55 -18.08
N PRO A 223 -2.34 -12.45 -17.10
CA PRO A 223 -2.48 -13.88 -17.37
C PRO A 223 -3.56 -14.16 -18.42
N ALA A 224 -3.35 -15.19 -19.24
CA ALA A 224 -4.35 -15.65 -20.18
C ALA A 224 -5.61 -16.15 -19.45
N ALA A 225 -6.79 -15.93 -20.03
CA ALA A 225 -8.06 -16.21 -19.35
C ALA A 225 -8.22 -17.70 -18.95
N ASP A 226 -7.71 -18.62 -19.76
CA ASP A 226 -7.67 -20.07 -19.50
C ASP A 226 -6.69 -20.47 -18.39
N LYS A 227 -5.81 -19.55 -17.97
CA LYS A 227 -4.91 -19.66 -16.82
C LYS A 227 -5.42 -18.90 -15.60
N THR A 228 -6.66 -18.45 -15.60
CA THR A 228 -7.27 -17.79 -14.44
C THR A 228 -8.38 -18.62 -13.84
N MET A 229 -8.51 -18.56 -12.52
CA MET A 229 -9.53 -19.30 -11.77
C MET A 229 -10.08 -18.43 -10.65
N ALA A 230 -11.41 -18.37 -10.51
CA ALA A 230 -12.03 -17.68 -9.39
C ALA A 230 -11.68 -18.34 -8.05
N MET A 231 -11.57 -17.55 -6.99
CA MET A 231 -11.24 -18.03 -5.64
C MET A 231 -12.08 -19.24 -5.18
N ASP A 232 -13.39 -19.22 -5.41
CA ASP A 232 -14.27 -20.31 -4.96
C ASP A 232 -14.03 -21.61 -5.74
N ALA A 233 -13.74 -21.50 -7.04
CA ALA A 233 -13.34 -22.64 -7.86
C ALA A 233 -11.97 -23.19 -7.42
N PHE A 234 -11.01 -22.31 -7.09
CA PHE A 234 -9.71 -22.72 -6.57
C PHE A 234 -9.86 -23.47 -5.23
N ARG A 235 -10.65 -22.93 -4.29
CA ARG A 235 -10.95 -23.58 -3.00
C ARG A 235 -11.56 -24.97 -3.15
N ALA A 236 -12.46 -25.15 -4.11
CA ALA A 236 -13.07 -26.45 -4.40
C ALA A 236 -12.04 -27.50 -4.88
N ARG A 237 -10.89 -27.07 -5.42
CA ARG A 237 -9.84 -27.96 -5.93
C ARG A 237 -8.76 -28.31 -4.90
N VAL A 238 -8.46 -27.41 -3.96
CA VAL A 238 -7.36 -27.59 -2.98
C VAL A 238 -7.77 -28.24 -1.66
N GLY A 239 -9.07 -28.37 -1.39
CA GLY A 239 -9.59 -28.89 -0.14
C GLY A 239 -9.48 -27.88 1.01
N SER A 240 -10.49 -27.87 1.88
CA SER A 240 -10.55 -27.04 3.09
C SER A 240 -9.70 -27.60 4.21
#